data_AF-A0AAD6RNL0-F1
#
_entry.id   AF-A0AAD6RNL0-F1
#
_cell.length_a   1.000
_cell.length_b   1.000
_cell.length_c   1.000
_cell.angle_alpha   90.00
_cell.angle_beta   90.00
_cell.angle_gamma   90.00
#
_symmetry.space_group_name_H-M   'P 1'
#
loop_
_entity.id
_entity.type
_entity.pdbx_description
1 polymer ?
#
loop_
_entity_poly.entity_id
_entity_poly.type
_entity_poly.pdbx_seq_one_letter_code
_entity_poly.pdbx_strand_id
1 'polypeptide(L)'
;MIFPPSFFDSMEHLPIHLPFEEKAGGPVQYRWMYPFERYLFNLKKKVKNKAHVEASISEAYIVEEISTFISYYFKPHLRKRINRVPRHDDGGEVHSSWNLSIFSNTGQPTPKNVVGGRYLLEIEFKQAYNYVLFNCDELRPFIRQHRQYFLSNNLQLTDS
;
A
#
# COMPACT_ATOMS: atom_id res chain seq x y z
N MET A 1 32.30 25.06 -33.97
CA MET A 1 31.95 24.17 -32.85
C MET A 1 30.51 23.74 -33.06
N ILE A 2 30.27 22.47 -33.40
CA ILE A 2 28.92 21.93 -33.67
C ILE A 2 28.57 21.06 -32.47
N PHE A 3 27.48 21.40 -31.77
CA PHE A 3 26.98 20.59 -30.66
C PHE A 3 26.16 19.42 -31.22
N PRO A 4 26.27 18.21 -30.63
CA PRO A 4 25.45 17.08 -31.04
C PRO A 4 23.97 17.39 -30.73
N PRO A 5 23.01 16.89 -31.54
CA PRO A 5 21.58 17.15 -31.36
C PRO A 5 21.03 16.80 -29.98
N SER A 6 21.65 15.86 -29.26
CA SER A 6 21.29 15.50 -27.89
C SER A 6 21.49 16.63 -26.88
N PHE A 7 22.41 17.56 -27.15
CA PHE A 7 22.69 18.68 -26.25
C PHE A 7 21.50 19.64 -26.07
N PHE A 8 20.51 19.61 -26.99
CA PHE A 8 19.29 20.41 -26.88
C PHE A 8 18.13 19.65 -26.24
N ASP A 9 18.36 18.45 -25.70
CA ASP A 9 17.35 17.76 -24.91
C ASP A 9 17.11 18.54 -23.60
N SER A 10 15.83 18.81 -23.33
CA SER A 10 15.38 19.59 -22.17
C SER A 10 15.81 18.94 -20.85
N MET A 11 16.01 17.63 -20.87
CA MET A 11 16.48 16.83 -19.72
C MET A 11 17.89 17.22 -19.28
N GLU A 12 18.77 17.66 -20.20
CA GLU A 12 20.16 18.02 -19.87
C GLU A 12 20.27 19.44 -19.27
N HIS A 13 19.32 20.31 -19.60
CA HIS A 13 19.26 21.69 -19.12
C HIS A 13 18.46 21.87 -17.82
N LEU A 14 17.55 20.93 -17.50
CA LEU A 14 16.73 20.92 -16.28
C LEU A 14 17.57 21.16 -14.99
N PRO A 15 18.70 20.48 -14.76
CA PRO A 15 19.53 20.69 -13.56
C PRO A 15 20.17 22.07 -13.48
N ILE A 16 20.40 22.73 -14.63
CA ILE A 16 20.99 24.08 -14.71
C ILE A 16 19.93 25.15 -14.44
N HIS A 17 18.69 24.93 -14.89
CA HIS A 17 17.59 25.87 -14.72
C HIS A 17 16.87 25.73 -13.37
N LEU A 18 16.86 24.54 -12.75
CA LEU A 18 16.22 24.30 -11.45
C LEU A 18 16.65 25.29 -10.36
N PRO A 19 17.96 25.57 -10.14
CA PRO A 19 18.41 26.49 -9.10
C PRO A 19 17.93 27.93 -9.36
N PHE A 20 17.82 28.32 -10.63
CA PHE A 20 17.35 29.66 -11.00
C PHE A 20 15.84 29.78 -10.81
N GLU A 21 15.09 28.73 -11.20
CA GLU A 21 13.66 28.65 -10.97
C GLU A 21 13.29 28.53 -9.48
N GLU A 22 14.09 27.86 -8.67
CA GLU A 22 13.90 27.76 -7.22
C GLU A 22 14.22 29.09 -6.55
N LYS A 23 15.29 29.77 -6.98
CA LYS A 23 15.63 31.12 -6.49
C LYS A 23 14.56 32.15 -6.86
N ALA A 24 13.97 32.06 -8.05
CA ALA A 24 12.92 32.97 -8.52
C ALA A 24 11.53 32.63 -7.95
N GLY A 25 11.22 31.34 -7.83
CA GLY A 25 9.88 30.84 -7.45
C GLY A 25 9.73 30.43 -5.99
N GLY A 26 10.82 30.44 -5.20
CA GLY A 26 10.83 30.00 -3.81
C GLY A 26 10.65 28.49 -3.64
N PRO A 27 10.46 28.01 -2.40
CA PRO A 27 10.33 26.60 -2.10
C PRO A 27 9.21 25.94 -2.91
N VAL A 28 9.52 24.80 -3.52
CA VAL A 28 8.64 24.00 -4.37
C VAL A 28 7.27 23.72 -3.74
N GLN A 29 7.21 23.64 -2.40
CA GLN A 29 5.99 23.43 -1.63
C GLN A 29 4.90 24.48 -1.89
N TYR A 30 5.26 25.74 -2.17
CA TYR A 30 4.30 26.82 -2.45
C TYR A 30 3.84 26.87 -3.91
N ARG A 31 4.50 26.13 -4.81
CA ARG A 31 4.19 26.06 -6.25
C ARG A 31 3.48 24.76 -6.64
N TRP A 32 3.37 23.81 -5.71
CA TRP A 32 2.68 22.56 -5.97
C TRP A 32 1.17 22.79 -6.11
N MET A 33 0.64 22.47 -7.29
CA MET A 33 -0.80 22.45 -7.56
C MET A 33 -1.51 21.27 -6.90
N TYR A 34 -0.76 20.22 -6.55
CA TYR A 34 -1.30 18.97 -6.04
C TYR A 34 -2.27 19.11 -4.83
N PRO A 35 -1.99 19.94 -3.80
CA PRO A 35 -2.93 20.15 -2.69
C PRO A 35 -4.26 20.79 -3.16
N PHE A 36 -4.19 21.77 -4.07
CA PHE A 36 -5.36 22.45 -4.61
C PHE A 36 -6.20 21.52 -5.48
N GLU A 37 -5.56 20.75 -6.36
CA GLU A 37 -6.23 19.76 -7.20
C GLU A 37 -6.92 18.67 -6.36
N ARG A 38 -6.25 18.20 -5.30
CA ARG A 38 -6.81 17.21 -4.38
C ARG A 38 -8.02 17.77 -3.63
N TYR A 39 -7.95 19.03 -3.21
CA TYR A 39 -9.08 19.72 -2.58
C TYR A 39 -10.27 19.86 -3.55
N LEU A 40 -10.02 20.37 -4.77
CA LEU A 40 -11.04 20.50 -5.81
C LEU A 40 -11.67 19.15 -6.19
N PHE A 41 -10.87 18.09 -6.24
CA PHE A 41 -11.38 16.74 -6.48
C PHE A 41 -12.35 16.27 -5.39
N ASN A 42 -12.08 16.61 -4.12
CA ASN A 42 -13.00 16.31 -3.02
C ASN A 42 -14.29 17.15 -3.11
N LEU A 43 -14.18 18.45 -3.42
CA LEU A 43 -15.35 19.30 -3.66
C LEU A 43 -16.21 18.78 -4.81
N LYS A 44 -15.59 18.37 -5.92
CA LYS A 44 -16.29 17.79 -7.07
C LYS A 44 -17.10 16.54 -6.71
N LYS A 45 -16.65 15.74 -5.74
CA LYS A 45 -17.40 14.58 -5.23
C LYS A 45 -18.63 14.96 -4.39
N LYS A 46 -18.61 16.14 -3.76
CA LYS A 46 -19.73 16.68 -2.96
C LYS A 46 -20.86 17.22 -3.86
N VAL A 47 -20.57 17.56 -5.11
CA VAL A 47 -21.57 18.03 -6.09
C VAL A 47 -22.46 16.87 -6.56
N LYS A 48 -23.64 16.73 -5.95
CA LYS A 48 -24.71 15.80 -6.34
C LYS A 48 -25.70 16.43 -7.32
N ASN A 49 -25.98 17.73 -7.15
CA ASN A 49 -26.80 18.50 -8.07
C ASN A 49 -25.95 19.50 -8.85
N LYS A 50 -25.75 19.27 -10.15
CA LYS A 50 -24.94 20.15 -11.02
C LYS A 50 -25.65 21.47 -11.35
N ALA A 51 -26.97 21.55 -11.23
CA ALA A 51 -27.71 22.80 -11.44
C ALA A 51 -27.50 23.79 -10.28
N HIS A 52 -27.17 23.28 -9.09
CA HIS A 52 -26.93 24.07 -7.88
C HIS A 52 -25.68 23.59 -7.15
N VAL A 53 -24.52 23.87 -7.75
CA VAL A 53 -23.21 23.37 -7.29
C VAL A 53 -22.89 23.82 -5.87
N GLU A 54 -23.05 25.12 -5.58
CA GLU A 54 -22.75 25.70 -4.27
C GLU A 54 -23.64 25.11 -3.17
N ALA A 55 -24.96 25.07 -3.41
CA ALA A 55 -25.91 24.48 -2.47
C ALA A 55 -25.60 23.01 -2.19
N SER A 56 -25.26 22.24 -3.23
CA SER A 56 -24.90 20.83 -3.07
C SER A 56 -23.62 20.62 -2.26
N ILE A 57 -22.64 21.52 -2.40
CA ILE A 57 -21.42 21.48 -1.59
C ILE A 57 -21.74 21.82 -0.13
N SER A 58 -22.48 22.91 0.11
CA SER A 58 -22.87 23.35 1.45
C SER A 58 -23.66 22.28 2.20
N GLU A 59 -24.63 21.63 1.53
CA GLU A 59 -25.39 20.51 2.09
C GLU A 59 -24.47 19.37 2.51
N ALA A 60 -23.53 18.96 1.64
CA ALA A 60 -22.58 17.90 1.95
C ALA A 60 -21.65 18.26 3.12
N TYR A 61 -21.33 19.54 3.31
CA TYR A 61 -20.58 20.02 4.49
C TYR A 61 -21.41 19.90 5.76
N ILE A 62 -22.66 20.36 5.76
CA ILE A 62 -23.57 20.26 6.92
C ILE A 62 -23.72 18.80 7.36
N VAL A 63 -23.97 17.88 6.41
CA VAL A 63 -24.08 16.44 6.70
C VAL A 63 -22.79 15.88 7.30
N GLU A 64 -21.63 16.30 6.78
CA GLU A 64 -20.34 15.88 7.30
C GLU A 64 -20.07 16.38 8.72
N GLU A 65 -20.41 17.64 9.03
CA GLU A 65 -20.25 18.23 10.36
C GLU A 65 -21.17 17.55 11.37
N ILE A 66 -22.46 17.37 11.04
CA ILE A 66 -23.42 16.68 11.89
C ILE A 66 -22.97 15.24 12.15
N SER A 67 -22.52 14.53 11.11
CA SER A 67 -22.00 13.16 11.25
C SER A 67 -20.78 13.10 12.17
N THR A 68 -19.86 14.05 12.03
CA THR A 68 -18.69 14.19 12.90
C THR A 68 -19.11 14.47 14.34
N PHE A 69 -20.05 15.40 14.56
CA PHE A 69 -20.56 15.75 15.87
C PHE A 69 -21.22 14.56 16.58
N ILE A 70 -22.13 13.85 15.90
CA ILE A 70 -22.80 12.66 16.43
C ILE A 70 -21.78 11.56 16.75
N SER A 71 -20.69 11.47 15.98
CA SER A 71 -19.68 10.43 16.17
C SER A 71 -18.96 10.46 17.54
N TYR A 72 -18.98 11.61 18.23
CA TYR A 72 -18.42 11.73 19.59
C TYR A 72 -19.27 11.02 20.65
N TYR A 73 -20.57 10.86 20.41
CA TYR A 73 -21.46 10.16 21.34
C TYR A 73 -21.41 8.63 21.18
N PHE A 74 -20.79 8.12 20.11
CA PHE A 74 -20.65 6.70 19.85
C PHE A 74 -19.41 6.08 20.49
N LYS A 75 -19.54 4.83 20.95
CA LYS A 75 -18.46 4.05 21.54
C LYS A 75 -17.21 4.01 20.62
N PRO A 76 -15.98 3.98 21.19
CA PRO A 76 -14.74 4.10 20.41
C PRO A 76 -14.54 3.02 19.32
N HIS A 77 -15.01 1.79 19.57
CA HIS A 77 -14.85 0.65 18.66
C HIS A 77 -15.75 0.68 17.43
N LEU A 78 -16.75 1.58 17.38
CA LEU A 78 -17.62 1.68 16.21
C LEU A 78 -16.88 2.40 15.09
N ARG A 79 -16.95 1.87 13.86
CA ARG A 79 -16.39 2.54 12.68
C ARG A 79 -17.13 3.85 12.43
N LYS A 80 -16.36 4.93 12.41
CA LYS A 80 -16.75 6.34 12.27
C LYS A 80 -15.92 6.96 11.17
N ARG A 81 -16.36 8.09 10.62
CA ARG A 81 -15.57 8.84 9.62
C ARG A 81 -14.20 9.25 10.18
N ILE A 82 -14.12 9.61 11.46
CA ILE A 82 -12.90 10.11 12.11
C ILE A 82 -11.89 8.98 12.40
N ASN A 83 -12.36 7.78 12.78
CA ASN A 83 -11.49 6.64 13.04
C ASN A 83 -11.28 5.75 11.80
N ARG A 84 -11.71 6.22 10.62
CA ARG A 84 -11.54 5.46 9.38
C ARG A 84 -10.06 5.43 9.04
N VAL A 85 -9.52 4.22 9.06
CA VAL A 85 -8.13 3.96 8.73
C VAL A 85 -7.82 4.44 7.29
N PRO A 86 -6.70 5.15 7.06
CA PRO A 86 -6.27 5.56 5.73
C PRO A 86 -6.20 4.39 4.74
N ARG A 87 -6.35 4.68 3.44
CA ARG A 87 -6.39 3.64 2.39
C ARG A 87 -5.15 2.74 2.27
N HIS A 88 -4.05 3.07 2.96
CA HIS A 88 -2.80 2.29 2.97
C HIS A 88 -2.47 1.74 4.35
N ASP A 89 -3.38 1.84 5.29
CA ASP A 89 -3.23 1.32 6.63
C ASP A 89 -4.34 0.28 6.82
N ASP A 90 -3.92 -0.96 7.03
CA ASP A 90 -4.80 -2.13 7.08
C ASP A 90 -5.49 -2.27 8.45
N GLY A 91 -5.28 -1.31 9.36
CA GLY A 91 -5.95 -1.27 10.67
C GLY A 91 -5.46 -2.34 11.65
N GLY A 92 -4.50 -3.17 11.24
CA GLY A 92 -3.66 -3.97 12.12
C GLY A 92 -4.39 -4.97 13.02
N GLU A 93 -5.55 -5.49 12.62
CA GLU A 93 -6.13 -6.63 13.34
C GLU A 93 -5.39 -7.90 12.93
N VAL A 94 -4.35 -8.23 13.71
CA VAL A 94 -3.66 -9.52 13.67
C VAL A 94 -4.55 -10.53 14.38
N HIS A 95 -5.36 -11.27 13.63
CA HIS A 95 -5.86 -12.54 14.13
C HIS A 95 -4.69 -13.51 14.23
N SER A 96 -4.09 -13.60 15.41
CA SER A 96 -3.01 -14.54 15.75
C SER A 96 -3.54 -15.98 15.84
N SER A 97 -4.15 -16.49 14.77
CA SER A 97 -4.47 -17.92 14.64
C SER A 97 -3.27 -18.73 14.16
N TRP A 98 -2.23 -18.08 13.63
CA TRP A 98 -1.07 -18.73 13.03
C TRP A 98 0.21 -18.29 13.76
N ASN A 99 0.95 -19.25 14.33
CA ASN A 99 2.17 -19.05 15.12
C ASN A 99 3.44 -18.81 14.28
N LEU A 100 3.31 -18.38 13.02
CA LEU A 100 4.46 -18.18 12.13
C LEU A 100 4.74 -16.68 12.00
N SER A 101 5.95 -16.26 12.39
CA SER A 101 6.44 -14.88 12.33
C SER A 101 6.28 -14.23 10.96
N ILE A 102 6.48 -15.00 9.88
CA ILE A 102 6.31 -14.57 8.49
C ILE A 102 4.88 -14.07 8.16
N PHE A 103 3.87 -14.47 8.91
CA PHE A 103 2.48 -14.06 8.71
C PHE A 103 1.97 -13.11 9.80
N SER A 104 2.87 -12.38 10.48
CA SER A 104 2.50 -11.42 11.52
C SER A 104 1.64 -10.26 11.02
N ASN A 105 1.75 -9.93 9.73
CA ASN A 105 1.05 -8.80 9.12
C ASN A 105 -0.10 -9.33 8.26
N THR A 106 -1.32 -8.94 8.61
CA THR A 106 -2.50 -9.21 7.78
C THR A 106 -2.52 -8.21 6.61
N GLY A 107 -2.50 -8.73 5.39
CA GLY A 107 -2.70 -7.91 4.18
C GLY A 107 -4.17 -7.94 3.77
N GLN A 108 -4.74 -6.79 3.38
CA GLN A 108 -6.10 -6.76 2.83
C GLN A 108 -6.10 -7.07 1.32
N PRO A 109 -6.86 -8.07 0.83
CA PRO A 109 -6.98 -8.30 -0.60
C PRO A 109 -7.66 -7.08 -1.25
N THR A 110 -7.09 -6.59 -2.35
CA THR A 110 -7.67 -5.46 -3.09
C THR A 110 -9.12 -5.79 -3.49
N PRO A 111 -10.08 -4.84 -3.42
CA PRO A 111 -11.49 -5.09 -3.69
C PRO A 111 -11.79 -5.78 -5.04
N LYS A 112 -10.94 -5.59 -6.05
CA LYS A 112 -11.05 -6.26 -7.36
C LYS A 112 -10.81 -7.77 -7.32
N ASN A 113 -10.08 -8.27 -6.32
CA ASN A 113 -9.72 -9.68 -6.17
C ASN A 113 -10.64 -10.43 -5.18
N VAL A 114 -11.64 -9.75 -4.59
CA VAL A 114 -12.58 -10.37 -3.65
C VAL A 114 -13.54 -11.36 -4.35
N VAL A 115 -13.73 -11.21 -5.66
CA VAL A 115 -14.71 -12.01 -6.44
C VAL A 115 -14.11 -13.31 -7.00
N GLY A 116 -12.80 -13.53 -6.90
CA GLY A 116 -12.20 -14.76 -7.41
C GLY A 116 -10.79 -14.95 -6.89
N GLY A 117 -10.65 -15.73 -5.81
CA GLY A 117 -9.36 -16.31 -5.47
C GLY A 117 -8.86 -17.13 -6.66
N ARG A 118 -7.66 -16.84 -7.16
CA ARG A 118 -7.01 -17.69 -8.16
C ARG A 118 -6.25 -18.80 -7.44
N TYR A 119 -6.30 -20.01 -7.98
CA TYR A 119 -5.37 -21.06 -7.55
C TYR A 119 -3.96 -20.69 -7.98
N LEU A 120 -2.98 -21.00 -7.14
CA LEU A 120 -1.57 -20.84 -7.48
C LEU A 120 -1.21 -21.88 -8.55
N LEU A 121 -0.45 -21.47 -9.57
CA LEU A 121 0.21 -22.45 -10.43
C LEU A 121 1.25 -23.23 -9.62
N GLU A 122 1.61 -24.43 -10.07
CA GLU A 122 2.60 -25.28 -9.40
C GLU A 122 3.95 -24.56 -9.19
N ILE A 123 4.37 -23.72 -10.14
CA ILE A 123 5.60 -22.92 -10.04
C ILE A 123 5.46 -21.87 -8.92
N GLU A 124 4.33 -21.16 -8.87
CA GLU A 124 4.08 -20.15 -7.84
C GLU A 124 3.94 -20.81 -6.45
N PHE A 125 3.30 -21.97 -6.39
CA PHE A 125 3.19 -22.76 -5.18
C PHE A 125 4.57 -23.20 -4.68
N LYS A 126 5.43 -23.71 -5.57
CA LYS A 126 6.80 -24.12 -5.23
C LYS A 126 7.65 -22.93 -4.77
N GLN A 127 7.48 -21.77 -5.39
CA GLN A 127 8.13 -20.53 -4.95
C GLN A 127 7.65 -20.10 -3.56
N ALA A 128 6.34 -20.06 -3.33
CA ALA A 128 5.76 -19.69 -2.03
C ALA A 128 6.18 -20.70 -0.94
N TYR A 129 6.15 -21.99 -1.25
CA TYR A 129 6.59 -23.06 -0.35
C TYR A 129 8.06 -22.90 0.04
N ASN A 130 8.96 -22.71 -0.93
CA ASN A 130 10.37 -22.49 -0.65
C ASN A 130 10.59 -21.21 0.16
N TYR A 131 9.87 -20.13 -0.16
CA TYR A 131 9.96 -18.89 0.57
C TYR A 131 9.61 -19.07 2.05
N VAL A 132 8.51 -19.77 2.35
CA VAL A 132 8.13 -20.10 3.73
C VAL A 132 9.19 -20.97 4.40
N LEU A 133 9.69 -22.00 3.71
CA LEU A 133 10.69 -22.93 4.27
C LEU A 133 12.01 -22.23 4.66
N PHE A 134 12.47 -21.27 3.86
CA PHE A 134 13.76 -20.60 4.07
C PHE A 134 13.68 -19.36 4.97
N ASN A 135 12.53 -18.70 5.05
CA ASN A 135 12.36 -17.44 5.78
C ASN A 135 11.59 -17.58 7.11
N CYS A 136 11.14 -18.79 7.45
CA CYS A 136 10.43 -19.07 8.71
C CYS A 136 11.37 -19.74 9.71
N ASP A 137 11.70 -19.03 10.79
CA ASP A 137 12.64 -19.51 11.82
C ASP A 137 12.06 -20.70 12.60
N GLU A 138 10.74 -20.73 12.75
CA GLU A 138 9.97 -21.78 13.42
C GLU A 138 10.08 -23.14 12.71
N LEU A 139 10.40 -23.15 11.40
CA LEU A 139 10.54 -24.38 10.60
C LEU A 139 11.97 -24.95 10.58
N ARG A 140 12.97 -24.17 10.98
CA ARG A 140 14.39 -24.62 11.05
C ARG A 140 14.62 -25.94 11.80
N PRO A 141 14.00 -26.21 12.98
CA PRO A 141 14.22 -27.47 13.68
C PRO A 141 13.74 -28.68 12.86
N PHE A 142 12.61 -28.56 12.16
CA PHE A 142 12.07 -29.63 11.32
C PHE A 142 12.96 -29.90 10.11
N ILE A 143 13.51 -28.86 9.48
CA ILE A 143 14.46 -29.00 8.37
C ILE A 143 15.71 -29.76 8.84
N ARG A 144 16.22 -29.44 10.04
CA ARG A 144 17.38 -30.13 10.62
C ARG A 144 17.09 -31.61 10.87
N GLN A 145 15.93 -31.92 11.46
CA GLN A 145 15.51 -33.30 11.72
C GLN A 145 15.34 -34.10 10.42
N HIS A 146 14.71 -33.51 9.41
CA HIS A 146 14.56 -34.14 8.10
C HIS A 146 15.92 -34.42 7.42
N ARG A 147 16.87 -33.47 7.51
CA ARG A 147 18.24 -33.68 7.02
C ARG A 147 18.93 -34.82 7.76
N GLN A 148 18.80 -34.89 9.08
CA GLN A 148 19.37 -35.97 9.88
C GLN A 148 18.78 -37.34 9.51
N TYR A 149 17.46 -37.43 9.33
CA TYR A 149 16.77 -38.63 8.87
C TYR A 149 17.24 -39.08 7.47
N PHE A 150 17.40 -38.13 6.54
CA PHE A 150 17.89 -38.43 5.20
C PHE A 150 19.34 -38.94 5.24
N LEU A 151 20.19 -38.37 6.10
CA LEU A 151 21.55 -38.86 6.28
C LEU A 151 21.57 -40.26 6.90
N SER A 152 20.76 -40.53 7.93
CA SER A 152 20.71 -41.85 8.56
C SER A 152 20.20 -42.95 7.64
N ASN A 153 19.27 -42.64 6.72
CA ASN A 153 18.73 -43.62 5.78
C ASN A 153 19.59 -43.82 4.53
N ASN A 154 20.31 -42.80 4.05
CA ASN A 154 21.18 -42.95 2.88
C ASN A 154 22.57 -43.51 3.21
N LEU A 155 22.97 -43.52 4.49
CA LEU A 155 24.13 -44.29 4.96
C LEU A 155 23.91 -45.82 4.91
N GLN A 156 22.71 -46.30 4.58
CA GLN A 156 22.42 -47.73 4.41
C GLN A 156 22.42 -48.21 2.94
N LEU A 157 22.69 -47.33 1.96
CA LEU A 157 22.61 -47.66 0.53
C LEU A 157 23.95 -47.53 -0.23
N THR A 158 25.05 -47.30 0.47
CA THR A 158 26.41 -47.33 -0.11
C THR A 158 27.28 -48.30 0.68
N ASP A 159 26.97 -49.59 0.56
CA ASP A 159 27.90 -50.71 0.82
C ASP A 159 27.30 -51.96 0.13
N SER A 160 27.43 -52.03 -1.19
CA SER A 160 27.33 -53.24 -2.04
C SER A 160 27.85 -52.94 -3.44
#